data_AF-A0A952HSX1-F1
#
_entry.id   AF-A0A952HSX1-F1
#
_cell.length_a   1.000
_cell.length_b   1.000
_cell.length_c   1.000
_cell.angle_alpha   90.00
_cell.angle_beta   90.00
_cell.angle_gamma   90.00
#
_symmetry.space_group_name_H-M   'P 1'
#
loop_
_entity.id
_entity.type
_entity.pdbx_description
1 polymer ?
#
loop_
_entity_poly.entity_id
_entity_poly.type
_entity_poly.pdbx_seq_one_letter_code
_entity_poly.pdbx_strand_id
1 'polypeptide(L)'
;MMRLAEIKLSELGDRIDASFFVLHKELLNFKQPGVKIFELGELVRNILRGKSPGREGYVDKGVLVLKSANIGNYFLEKTRFSYTSEDFYQKNKKFNPKDEEIILTSTGEGTIGRAIMFLPQIYGIDKCLVTF
;
A
#
# COMPACT_ATOMS: atom_id res chain seq x y z
N MET A 1 -1.42 15.59 -24.47
CA MET A 1 -0.02 15.97 -24.73
C MET A 1 0.80 14.68 -24.75
N MET A 2 1.46 14.36 -25.86
CA MET A 2 2.29 13.15 -25.99
C MET A 2 3.61 13.37 -25.25
N ARG A 3 3.97 12.48 -24.33
CA ARG A 3 5.27 12.50 -23.63
C ARG A 3 6.16 11.41 -24.23
N LEU A 4 7.36 11.80 -24.68
CA LEU A 4 8.38 10.88 -25.18
C LEU A 4 9.50 10.79 -24.14
N ALA A 5 9.99 9.57 -23.90
CA ALA A 5 11.15 9.32 -23.05
C ALA A 5 12.19 8.53 -23.85
N GLU A 6 13.38 9.07 -24.01
CA GLU A 6 14.52 8.30 -24.52
C GLU A 6 15.25 7.68 -23.32
N ILE A 7 15.42 6.36 -23.32
CA ILE A 7 15.97 5.59 -22.20
C ILE A 7 16.83 4.45 -22.75
N LYS A 8 17.94 4.14 -22.09
CA LYS A 8 18.75 2.97 -22.44
C LYS A 8 17.98 1.69 -22.10
N LEU A 9 18.07 0.67 -22.95
CA LEU A 9 17.42 -0.62 -22.71
C LEU A 9 17.77 -1.22 -21.33
N SER A 10 19.01 -1.02 -20.87
CA SER A 10 19.49 -1.46 -19.56
C SER A 10 18.81 -0.78 -18.36
N GLU A 11 18.17 0.38 -18.56
CA GLU A 11 17.54 1.18 -17.51
C GLU A 11 16.03 0.94 -17.41
N LEU A 12 15.42 0.17 -18.33
CA LEU A 12 13.98 -0.07 -18.35
C LEU A 12 13.48 -0.84 -17.11
N GLY A 13 14.32 -1.67 -16.50
CA GLY A 13 13.87 -2.56 -15.40
C GLY A 13 12.62 -3.33 -15.80
N ASP A 14 11.59 -3.31 -14.95
CA ASP A 14 10.29 -3.97 -15.21
C ASP A 14 9.24 -3.04 -15.86
N ARG A 15 9.62 -1.82 -16.29
CA ARG A 15 8.68 -0.78 -16.75
C ARG A 15 9.04 -0.29 -18.15
N ILE A 16 8.03 -0.06 -18.98
CA ILE A 16 8.20 0.47 -20.36
C ILE A 16 7.37 1.74 -20.62
N ASP A 17 6.76 2.32 -19.59
CA ASP A 17 5.88 3.47 -19.75
C ASP A 17 6.64 4.80 -19.74
N ALA A 18 6.53 5.56 -20.84
CA ALA A 18 7.23 6.83 -21.01
C ALA A 18 6.90 7.85 -19.91
N SER A 19 5.68 7.82 -19.35
CA SER A 19 5.26 8.75 -18.30
C SER A 19 6.07 8.58 -17.02
N PHE A 20 6.34 7.32 -16.60
CA PHE A 20 7.20 7.05 -15.46
C PHE A 20 8.61 7.60 -15.69
N PHE A 21 9.24 7.31 -16.84
CA PHE A 21 10.62 7.73 -17.08
C PHE A 21 10.78 9.24 -17.25
N VAL A 22 9.83 9.94 -17.86
CA VAL A 22 9.84 11.41 -17.90
C VAL A 22 9.78 11.97 -16.49
N LEU A 23 8.81 11.54 -15.68
CA LEU A 23 8.64 12.04 -14.31
C LEU A 23 9.87 11.70 -13.44
N HIS A 24 10.39 10.48 -13.56
CA HIS A 24 11.56 10.05 -12.80
C HIS A 24 12.79 10.90 -13.14
N LYS A 25 13.04 11.18 -14.43
CA LYS A 25 14.12 12.09 -14.85
C LYS A 25 13.89 13.52 -14.36
N GLU A 26 12.66 14.03 -14.41
CA GLU A 26 12.31 15.35 -13.87
C GLU A 26 12.63 15.43 -12.37
N LEU A 27 12.30 14.38 -11.59
CA LEU A 27 12.59 14.31 -10.15
C LEU A 27 14.09 14.21 -9.86
N LEU A 28 14.85 13.39 -10.60
CA LEU A 28 16.30 13.28 -10.42
C LEU A 28 17.02 14.61 -10.71
N ASN A 29 16.50 15.38 -11.67
CA ASN A 29 17.03 16.69 -12.05
C ASN A 29 16.46 17.83 -11.21
N PHE A 30 15.50 17.58 -10.32
CA PHE A 30 14.90 18.60 -9.49
C PHE A 30 15.94 19.16 -8.51
N LYS A 31 16.23 20.46 -8.65
CA LYS A 31 17.12 21.22 -7.77
C LYS A 31 16.36 22.42 -7.23
N GLN A 32 16.01 22.38 -5.94
CA GLN A 32 15.49 23.53 -5.22
C GLN A 32 16.36 23.72 -3.96
N PRO A 33 16.95 24.91 -3.74
CA PRO A 33 17.73 25.18 -2.54
C PRO A 33 16.94 24.83 -1.27
N GLY A 34 17.57 24.09 -0.37
CA GLY A 34 16.94 23.64 0.88
C GLY A 34 16.03 22.41 0.75
N VAL A 35 15.76 21.91 -0.45
CA VAL A 35 14.96 20.69 -0.65
C VAL A 35 15.87 19.51 -0.97
N LYS A 36 15.67 18.42 -0.24
CA LYS A 36 16.29 17.12 -0.50
C LYS A 36 15.22 16.13 -0.93
N ILE A 37 15.50 15.37 -1.98
CA ILE A 37 14.67 14.26 -2.43
C ILE A 37 15.30 12.98 -1.90
N PHE A 38 14.45 12.10 -1.38
CA PHE A 38 14.82 10.77 -0.91
C PHE A 38 13.90 9.76 -1.57
N GLU A 39 14.41 8.57 -1.86
CA GLU A 39 13.56 7.42 -2.08
C GLU A 39 12.83 7.07 -0.77
N LEU A 40 11.58 6.63 -0.87
CA LEU A 40 10.79 6.31 0.33
C LEU A 40 11.49 5.28 1.23
N GLY A 41 12.17 4.30 0.62
CA GLY A 41 12.93 3.27 1.33
C GLY A 41 14.12 3.78 2.15
N GLU A 42 14.59 5.00 1.89
CA GLU A 42 15.61 5.65 2.74
C GLU A 42 15.01 6.21 4.04
N LEU A 43 13.71 6.53 4.03
CA LEU A 43 13.00 7.15 5.15
C LEU A 43 12.26 6.13 6.01
N VAL A 44 11.87 4.99 5.44
CA VAL A 44 11.08 3.98 6.14
C VAL A 44 11.85 2.68 6.30
N ARG A 45 11.75 2.07 7.49
CA ARG A 45 12.45 0.81 7.79
C ARG A 45 11.91 -0.38 7.02
N ASN A 46 10.59 -0.43 6.82
CA ASN A 46 9.91 -1.56 6.18
C ASN A 46 8.77 -1.05 5.31
N ILE A 47 8.67 -1.59 4.10
CA ILE A 47 7.48 -1.47 3.24
C ILE A 47 6.98 -2.89 3.03
N LEU A 48 5.82 -3.21 3.61
CA LEU A 48 5.24 -4.54 3.53
C LEU A 48 4.09 -4.54 2.54
N ARG A 49 4.09 -5.53 1.64
CA ARG A 49 2.93 -5.82 0.79
C ARG A 49 1.97 -6.73 1.56
N GLY A 50 0.67 -6.47 1.45
CA GLY A 50 -0.33 -7.24 2.18
C GLY A 50 -0.35 -8.72 1.78
N LYS A 51 -1.06 -9.54 2.58
CA LYS A 51 -1.24 -10.97 2.31
C LYS A 51 -2.70 -11.37 2.34
N SER A 52 -3.20 -11.78 1.17
CA SER A 52 -4.55 -12.35 1.03
C SER A 52 -4.59 -13.82 1.48
N PRO A 53 -5.66 -14.26 2.17
CA PRO A 53 -5.88 -15.67 2.52
C PRO A 53 -6.27 -16.57 1.34
N GLY A 54 -6.45 -16.01 0.14
CA GLY A 54 -7.01 -16.74 -1.00
C GLY A 54 -8.53 -16.88 -0.89
N ARG A 55 -9.18 -17.34 -1.96
CA ARG A 55 -10.67 -17.40 -2.01
C ARG A 55 -11.26 -18.31 -0.94
N GLU A 56 -10.66 -19.48 -0.73
CA GLU A 56 -11.12 -20.49 0.24
C GLU A 56 -10.73 -20.16 1.69
N GLY A 57 -9.82 -19.20 1.90
CA GLY A 57 -9.37 -18.81 3.24
C GLY A 57 -10.21 -17.72 3.90
N TYR A 58 -11.28 -17.26 3.24
CA TYR A 58 -12.27 -16.37 3.84
C TYR A 58 -13.32 -17.16 4.59
N VAL A 59 -13.70 -16.66 5.77
CA VAL A 59 -14.69 -17.28 6.66
C VAL A 59 -15.72 -16.23 7.10
N ASP A 60 -16.85 -16.67 7.62
CA ASP A 60 -17.94 -15.77 8.04
C ASP A 60 -17.59 -14.94 9.28
N LYS A 61 -16.78 -15.49 10.18
CA LYS A 61 -16.33 -14.85 11.42
C LYS A 61 -14.89 -15.25 11.74
N GLY A 62 -14.11 -14.32 12.26
CA GLY A 62 -12.72 -14.57 12.61
C GLY A 62 -11.92 -13.27 12.69
N VAL A 63 -10.67 -13.30 12.23
CA VAL A 63 -9.81 -12.13 12.20
C VAL A 63 -10.15 -11.26 11.01
N LEU A 64 -10.29 -9.96 11.24
CA LEU A 64 -10.69 -8.99 10.24
C LEU A 64 -9.64 -8.86 9.12
N VAL A 65 -10.09 -8.82 7.89
CA VAL A 65 -9.27 -8.64 6.69
C VAL A 65 -9.64 -7.30 6.06
N LEU A 66 -8.69 -6.37 6.09
CA LEU A 66 -8.78 -5.08 5.44
C LEU A 66 -8.48 -5.23 3.95
N LYS A 67 -9.52 -4.96 3.13
CA LYS A 67 -9.50 -4.92 1.66
C LYS A 67 -9.46 -3.47 1.14
N SER A 68 -9.23 -3.25 -0.15
CA SER A 68 -8.87 -1.90 -0.66
C SER A 68 -10.08 -1.00 -0.59
N ALA A 69 -11.25 -1.62 -0.72
CA ALA A 69 -12.56 -1.03 -0.44
C ALA A 69 -12.72 -0.55 1.01
N ASN A 70 -11.95 -1.07 1.98
CA ASN A 70 -11.98 -0.60 3.36
C ASN A 70 -11.10 0.64 3.59
N ILE A 71 -10.18 0.94 2.68
CA ILE A 71 -9.29 2.11 2.80
C ILE A 71 -9.90 3.27 2.00
N GLY A 72 -10.37 4.28 2.73
CA GLY A 72 -10.79 5.56 2.16
C GLY A 72 -9.64 6.56 2.09
N ASN A 73 -9.94 7.78 1.63
CA ASN A 73 -9.03 8.91 1.79
C ASN A 73 -9.21 9.44 3.22
N TYR A 74 -8.29 9.09 4.12
CA TYR A 74 -8.28 9.53 5.53
C TYR A 74 -9.35 8.89 6.45
N PHE A 75 -10.06 7.86 6.01
CA PHE A 75 -11.02 7.13 6.86
C PHE A 75 -11.04 5.62 6.57
N LEU A 76 -11.52 4.84 7.55
CA LEU A 76 -11.71 3.40 7.41
C LEU A 76 -13.19 3.07 7.13
N GLU A 77 -13.44 2.44 5.99
CA GLU A 77 -14.78 1.96 5.59
C GLU A 77 -15.08 0.62 6.25
N LYS A 78 -16.07 0.62 7.17
CA LYS A 78 -16.39 -0.51 8.06
C LYS A 78 -17.54 -1.39 7.58
N THR A 79 -18.26 -1.02 6.53
CA THR A 79 -19.46 -1.74 6.05
C THR A 79 -19.15 -3.02 5.27
N ARG A 80 -17.89 -3.22 4.85
CA ARG A 80 -17.47 -4.31 3.95
C ARG A 80 -16.35 -5.16 4.53
N PHE A 81 -16.44 -5.52 5.81
CA PHE A 81 -15.44 -6.38 6.42
C PHE A 81 -15.54 -7.82 5.93
N SER A 82 -14.39 -8.43 5.74
CA SER A 82 -14.23 -9.86 5.49
C SER A 82 -13.39 -10.43 6.62
N TYR A 83 -13.46 -11.74 6.83
CA TYR A 83 -12.73 -12.40 7.90
C TYR A 83 -11.91 -13.58 7.38
N THR A 84 -10.86 -13.93 8.10
CA THR A 84 -10.07 -15.15 7.89
C THR A 84 -9.89 -15.89 9.20
N SER A 85 -9.39 -17.12 9.13
CA SER A 85 -9.17 -17.95 10.32
C SER A 85 -8.03 -17.41 11.19
N GLU A 86 -8.09 -17.78 12.47
CA GLU A 86 -7.04 -17.49 13.44
C GLU A 86 -5.69 -18.09 13.00
N ASP A 87 -5.71 -19.32 12.47
CA ASP A 87 -4.51 -20.01 11.97
C ASP A 87 -3.82 -19.24 10.85
N PHE A 88 -4.60 -18.67 9.93
CA PHE A 88 -4.04 -17.86 8.86
C PHE A 88 -3.42 -16.59 9.42
N TYR A 89 -4.09 -15.94 10.38
CA TYR A 89 -3.55 -14.77 11.07
C TYR A 89 -2.22 -15.07 11.77
N GLN A 90 -2.13 -16.13 12.57
CA GLN A 90 -0.92 -16.42 13.32
C GLN A 90 0.30 -16.62 12.42
N LYS A 91 0.11 -17.27 11.26
CA LYS A 91 1.16 -17.44 10.23
C LYS A 91 1.55 -16.12 9.54
N ASN A 92 0.69 -15.12 9.59
CA ASN A 92 0.78 -13.87 8.84
C ASN A 92 0.76 -12.61 9.73
N LYS A 93 1.01 -12.76 11.04
CA LYS A 93 0.86 -11.71 12.05
C LYS A 93 1.67 -10.44 11.77
N LYS A 94 2.76 -10.56 11.01
CA LYS A 94 3.58 -9.43 10.54
C LYS A 94 2.84 -8.44 9.63
N PHE A 95 1.70 -8.83 9.07
CA PHE A 95 0.84 -7.96 8.24
C PHE A 95 -0.31 -7.35 9.04
N ASN A 96 -0.33 -7.53 10.36
CA ASN A 96 -1.16 -6.73 11.26
C ASN A 96 -0.47 -5.37 11.46
N PRO A 97 -1.06 -4.26 11.01
CA PRO A 97 -0.48 -2.94 11.19
C PRO A 97 -0.40 -2.59 12.68
N LYS A 98 0.64 -1.87 13.05
CA LYS A 98 0.82 -1.31 14.40
C LYS A 98 0.23 0.09 14.46
N ASP A 99 0.00 0.56 15.68
CA ASP A 99 -0.44 1.93 15.93
C ASP A 99 0.49 2.93 15.20
N GLU A 100 -0.14 3.93 14.59
CA GLU A 100 0.47 4.98 13.78
C GLU A 100 1.16 4.54 12.47
N GLU A 101 1.08 3.26 12.07
CA GLU A 101 1.58 2.83 10.76
C GLU A 101 0.66 3.28 9.62
N ILE A 102 1.24 3.61 8.47
CA ILE A 102 0.50 4.04 7.28
C ILE A 102 0.08 2.82 6.46
N ILE A 103 -1.21 2.73 6.15
CA ILE A 103 -1.76 1.76 5.20
C ILE A 103 -2.03 2.49 3.89
N LEU A 104 -1.43 2.00 2.81
CA LEU A 104 -1.56 2.55 1.46
C LEU A 104 -2.08 1.47 0.52
N THR A 105 -3.06 1.80 -0.31
CA THR A 105 -3.54 0.90 -1.37
C THR A 105 -2.66 1.01 -2.62
N SER A 106 -2.01 -0.09 -2.98
CA SER A 106 -1.19 -0.24 -4.19
C SER A 106 -1.94 -0.82 -5.39
N THR A 107 -3.12 -1.41 -5.16
CA THR A 107 -3.90 -2.12 -6.17
C THR A 107 -5.40 -1.86 -5.97
N GLY A 108 -6.20 -2.17 -7.00
CA GLY A 108 -7.66 -2.05 -6.98
C GLY A 108 -8.18 -0.83 -7.75
N GLU A 109 -9.18 -1.07 -8.61
CA GLU A 109 -9.77 -0.05 -9.49
C GLU A 109 -10.33 1.13 -8.70
N GLY A 110 -9.90 2.35 -9.05
CA GLY A 110 -10.32 3.58 -8.36
C GLY A 110 -9.83 3.73 -6.91
N THR A 111 -8.98 2.81 -6.42
CA THR A 111 -8.48 2.84 -5.04
C THR A 111 -7.02 3.20 -4.90
N ILE A 112 -6.20 3.09 -5.95
CA ILE A 112 -4.75 3.36 -5.91
C ILE A 112 -4.45 4.72 -5.27
N GLY A 113 -3.52 4.73 -4.31
CA GLY A 113 -3.05 5.95 -3.63
C GLY A 113 -3.88 6.39 -2.42
N ARG A 114 -4.99 5.71 -2.09
CA ARG A 114 -5.70 5.96 -0.83
C ARG A 114 -4.85 5.54 0.35
N ALA A 115 -4.85 6.36 1.39
CA ALA A 115 -4.05 6.15 2.58
C ALA A 115 -4.80 6.50 3.85
N ILE A 116 -4.48 5.76 4.91
CA ILE A 116 -4.88 6.06 6.29
C ILE A 116 -3.69 5.82 7.24
N MET A 117 -3.73 6.48 8.39
CA MET A 117 -2.93 6.10 9.55
C MET A 117 -3.71 5.07 10.36
N PHE A 118 -3.09 3.95 10.71
CA PHE A 118 -3.74 2.90 11.48
C PHE A 118 -3.78 3.29 12.96
N LEU A 119 -4.97 3.60 13.46
CA LEU A 119 -5.20 4.03 14.84
C LEU A 119 -6.19 3.05 15.49
N PRO A 120 -5.73 1.91 16.06
CA PRO A 120 -6.58 0.82 16.55
C PRO A 120 -7.62 1.30 17.58
N GLN A 121 -7.24 2.23 18.44
CA GLN A 121 -8.08 2.91 19.44
C GLN A 121 -9.23 3.72 18.83
N ILE A 122 -9.04 4.32 17.66
CA ILE A 122 -10.09 5.07 16.94
C ILE A 122 -10.96 4.11 16.13
N TYR A 123 -10.36 3.07 15.55
CA TYR A 123 -11.08 2.14 14.71
C TYR A 123 -11.80 1.03 15.49
N GLY A 124 -11.40 0.77 16.74
CA GLY A 124 -11.86 -0.36 17.53
C GLY A 124 -11.39 -1.69 16.94
N ILE A 125 -10.16 -1.72 16.41
CA ILE A 125 -9.59 -2.90 15.71
C ILE A 125 -8.18 -3.12 16.23
N ASP A 126 -8.02 -4.07 17.15
CA ASP A 126 -6.69 -4.44 17.67
C ASP A 126 -5.97 -5.46 16.77
N LYS A 127 -6.74 -6.13 15.91
CA LYS A 127 -6.29 -7.30 15.16
C LYS A 127 -6.91 -7.38 13.77
N CYS A 128 -6.08 -7.24 12.75
CA CYS A 128 -6.48 -7.44 11.37
C CYS A 128 -5.32 -7.92 10.48
N LEU A 129 -5.62 -8.12 9.20
CA LEU A 129 -4.64 -8.31 8.13
C LEU A 129 -4.96 -7.40 6.96
N VAL A 130 -3.93 -6.88 6.30
CA VAL A 130 -4.04 -6.04 5.09
C VAL A 130 -3.71 -6.87 3.84
N THR A 131 -4.37 -6.62 2.69
CA THR A 131 -4.26 -7.48 1.49
C THR A 131 -3.78 -6.82 0.18
N PHE A 132 -3.40 -5.54 0.11
CA PHE A 132 -3.15 -4.81 -1.18
C PHE A 132 -1.80 -5.10 -1.85
#